data_AF-A0A1M7J9R7-F1
#
_entry.id   AF-A0A1M7J9R7-F1
#
_cell.length_a   1.000
_cell.length_b   1.000
_cell.length_c   1.000
_cell.angle_alpha   90.00
_cell.angle_beta   90.00
_cell.angle_gamma   90.00
#
_symmetry.space_group_name_H-M   'P 1'
#
loop_
_entity.id
_entity.type
_entity.pdbx_description
1 polymer ?
#
loop_
_entity_poly.entity_id
_entity_poly.type
_entity_poly.pdbx_seq_one_letter_code
_entity_poly.pdbx_strand_id
1 'polypeptide(L)'
;MNEFEWRRQLRDLRQPLTPRRDLWASLDAALDDVERMDAPEIQQTSSMHSPRHRRRWLVGASLAASMLLVAGIGWHRLQAPTDTQIVRADRAPASWKPADPRLAGAAIELDAARMELQLAIRQAPHSPALQRLLDRTELQQTQLRQLADQAG
;
A
#
# COMPACT_ATOMS: atom_id res chain seq x y z
N MET A 1 18.33 -17.93 21.14
CA MET A 1 18.97 -16.85 20.36
C MET A 1 19.15 -15.64 21.28
N ASN A 2 20.36 -15.09 21.38
CA ASN A 2 20.68 -14.01 22.34
C ASN A 2 20.36 -12.62 21.74
N GLU A 3 19.96 -11.65 22.56
CA GLU A 3 19.60 -10.29 22.10
C GLU A 3 20.75 -9.60 21.34
N PHE A 4 21.98 -9.90 21.73
CA PHE A 4 23.17 -9.41 21.06
C PHE A 4 23.29 -9.88 19.61
N GLU A 5 22.88 -11.11 19.32
CA GLU A 5 22.90 -11.64 17.96
C GLU A 5 21.83 -10.99 17.09
N TRP A 6 20.64 -10.75 17.66
CA TRP A 6 19.57 -10.00 17.00
C TRP A 6 20.00 -8.56 16.65
N ARG A 7 20.61 -7.85 17.61
CA ARG A 7 21.15 -6.50 17.40
C ARG A 7 22.31 -6.46 16.40
N ARG A 8 23.04 -7.56 16.23
CA ARG A 8 24.09 -7.69 15.21
C ARG A 8 23.48 -7.90 13.83
N GLN A 9 22.53 -8.84 13.69
CA GLN A 9 21.80 -9.08 12.45
C GLN A 9 21.08 -7.81 11.94
N LEU A 10 20.43 -7.06 12.84
CA LEU A 10 19.78 -5.78 12.50
C LEU A 10 20.74 -4.67 12.08
N ARG A 11 22.03 -4.79 12.40
CA ARG A 11 23.07 -3.86 11.92
C ARG A 11 23.62 -4.30 10.57
N ASP A 12 23.76 -5.61 10.33
CA ASP A 12 24.19 -6.14 9.03
C ASP A 12 23.15 -5.87 7.94
N LEU A 13 21.85 -5.94 8.25
CA LEU A 13 20.78 -5.58 7.31
C LEU A 13 20.74 -4.08 6.95
N ARG A 14 21.35 -3.22 7.75
CA ARG A 14 21.42 -1.76 7.51
C ARG A 14 22.63 -1.37 6.66
N GLN A 15 23.44 -2.31 6.21
CA GLN A 15 24.56 -2.00 5.33
C GLN A 15 24.04 -1.62 3.93
N PRO A 16 24.57 -0.54 3.33
CA PRO A 16 24.21 -0.17 1.97
C PRO A 16 24.74 -1.22 1.01
N LEU A 17 23.83 -2.04 0.47
CA LEU A 17 24.13 -3.00 -0.58
C LEU A 17 24.00 -2.30 -1.93
N THR A 18 25.11 -2.14 -2.64
CA THR A 18 25.08 -1.70 -4.04
C THR A 18 24.66 -2.88 -4.92
N PRO A 19 23.53 -2.81 -5.63
CA PRO A 19 23.09 -3.90 -6.49
C PRO A 19 24.14 -4.15 -7.59
N ARG A 20 24.44 -5.43 -7.85
CA ARG A 20 25.46 -5.83 -8.85
C ARG A 20 25.09 -5.42 -10.28
N ARG A 21 23.80 -5.24 -10.55
CA ARG A 21 23.26 -4.75 -11.82
C ARG A 21 22.25 -3.66 -11.51
N ASP A 22 22.39 -2.52 -12.17
CA ASP A 22 21.36 -1.51 -12.15
C ASP A 22 20.17 -2.01 -12.97
N LEU A 23 19.04 -2.24 -12.30
CA LEU A 23 17.80 -2.69 -12.92
C LEU A 23 16.94 -1.52 -13.39
N TRP A 24 17.24 -0.29 -12.95
CA TRP A 24 16.46 0.89 -13.31
C TRP A 24 16.49 1.13 -14.81
N ALA A 25 17.68 1.08 -15.44
CA ALA A 25 17.79 1.21 -16.88
C ALA A 25 16.99 0.16 -17.66
N SER A 26 16.91 -1.09 -17.16
CA SER A 26 16.10 -2.14 -17.81
C SER A 26 14.60 -1.97 -17.58
N LEU A 27 14.19 -1.42 -16.43
CA LEU A 27 12.79 -1.11 -16.13
C LEU A 27 12.31 0.09 -16.95
N ASP A 28 13.13 1.13 -17.09
CA ASP A 28 12.85 2.31 -17.93
C ASP A 28 12.63 1.88 -19.39
N ALA A 29 13.53 1.04 -19.91
CA ALA A 29 13.37 0.48 -21.25
C ALA A 29 12.10 -0.38 -21.39
N ALA A 30 11.77 -1.18 -20.38
CA ALA A 30 10.56 -2.00 -20.39
C ALA A 30 9.28 -1.15 -20.34
N LEU A 31 9.29 -0.03 -19.62
CA LEU A 31 8.18 0.93 -19.56
C LEU A 31 8.01 1.66 -20.90
N ASP A 32 9.11 2.12 -21.49
CA ASP A 32 9.12 2.73 -22.84
C ASP A 32 8.56 1.79 -23.90
N ASP A 33 8.85 0.48 -23.81
CA ASP A 33 8.33 -0.52 -24.73
C ASP A 33 6.83 -0.76 -24.53
N VAL A 34 6.33 -0.73 -23.29
CA VAL A 34 4.89 -0.78 -22.99
C VAL A 34 4.18 0.46 -23.56
N GLU A 35 4.76 1.65 -23.40
CA GLU A 35 4.20 2.89 -23.97
C GLU A 35 4.21 2.90 -25.51
N ARG A 36 5.21 2.27 -26.14
CA ARG A 36 5.25 2.07 -27.61
C ARG A 36 4.24 1.03 -28.08
N MET A 37 3.96 0.01 -27.29
CA MET A 37 2.94 -1.01 -27.61
C MET A 37 1.51 -0.45 -27.53
N ASP A 38 1.27 0.52 -26.64
CA ASP A 38 -0.02 1.23 -26.52
C ASP A 38 -0.18 2.37 -27.54
N ALA A 39 0.88 2.74 -28.25
CA ALA A 39 0.81 3.72 -29.33
C ALA A 39 0.35 3.04 -30.63
N PRO A 40 -0.73 3.52 -31.29
CA PRO A 40 -1.16 2.95 -32.56
C PRO A 40 -0.07 3.18 -33.61
N GLU A 41 0.35 2.10 -34.26
CA GLU A 41 1.33 2.08 -35.33
C GLU A 41 0.86 2.95 -36.50
N ILE A 42 1.30 4.20 -36.55
CA ILE A 42 1.24 5.03 -37.76
C ILE A 42 2.67 5.13 -38.29
N GLN A 43 2.95 4.26 -39.25
CA GLN A 43 4.10 4.37 -40.12
C GLN A 43 4.17 5.74 -40.80
N GLN A 44 5.41 6.13 -41.09
CA GLN A 44 5.85 7.06 -42.16
C GLN A 44 6.37 8.44 -41.73
N THR A 45 7.70 8.56 -41.90
CA THR A 45 8.42 9.61 -42.61
C THR A 45 8.03 11.07 -42.36
N SER A 46 8.99 11.83 -41.82
CA SER A 46 9.32 13.22 -42.19
C SER A 46 8.17 14.12 -42.65
N SER A 47 7.69 15.00 -41.77
CA SER A 47 7.69 16.46 -42.01
C SER A 47 7.03 17.21 -40.85
N MET A 48 7.58 18.40 -40.60
CA MET A 48 7.08 19.43 -39.70
C MET A 48 5.55 19.57 -39.81
N HIS A 49 4.84 19.67 -38.67
CA HIS A 49 3.92 20.76 -38.33
C HIS A 49 3.53 20.67 -36.84
N SER A 50 3.48 21.82 -36.18
CA SER A 50 3.39 21.99 -34.73
C SER A 50 1.95 21.90 -34.20
N PRO A 51 1.68 21.24 -33.05
CA PRO A 51 0.43 21.43 -32.32
C PRO A 51 0.67 22.19 -31.00
N ARG A 52 1.23 23.41 -31.08
CA ARG A 52 1.45 24.29 -29.91
C ARG A 52 0.16 24.63 -29.14
N HIS A 53 -1.01 24.44 -29.75
CA HIS A 53 -2.30 24.76 -29.15
C HIS A 53 -2.81 23.71 -28.14
N ARG A 54 -2.51 22.41 -28.34
CA ARG A 54 -2.84 21.34 -27.38
C ARG A 54 -1.99 21.43 -26.11
N ARG A 55 -0.74 21.87 -26.24
CA ARG A 55 0.20 22.05 -25.13
C ARG A 55 -0.24 23.14 -24.15
N ARG A 56 -0.95 24.19 -24.62
CA ARG A 56 -1.49 25.25 -23.76
C ARG A 56 -2.72 24.79 -22.95
N TRP A 57 -3.52 23.87 -23.48
CA TRP A 57 -4.65 23.28 -22.75
C TRP A 57 -4.18 22.33 -21.62
N LEU A 58 -3.08 21.61 -21.84
CA LEU A 58 -2.50 20.73 -20.82
C LEU A 58 -1.91 21.49 -19.61
N VAL A 59 -1.39 22.70 -19.82
CA VAL A 59 -0.87 23.55 -18.73
C VAL A 59 -2.00 24.14 -17.86
N GLY A 60 -3.16 24.46 -18.46
CA GLY A 60 -4.33 24.89 -17.69
C GLY A 60 -4.91 23.77 -16.81
N ALA A 61 -4.95 22.54 -17.35
CA ALA A 61 -5.44 21.37 -16.62
C ALA A 61 -4.51 20.98 -15.46
N SER A 62 -3.19 21.06 -15.63
CA SER A 62 -2.24 20.72 -14.54
C SER A 62 -2.35 21.67 -13.35
N LEU A 63 -2.58 22.97 -13.61
CA LEU A 63 -2.71 23.96 -12.54
C LEU A 63 -3.99 23.77 -11.71
N ALA A 64 -5.12 23.49 -12.39
CA ALA A 64 -6.39 23.17 -11.73
C ALA A 64 -6.31 21.86 -10.94
N ALA A 65 -5.64 20.83 -11.48
CA ALA A 65 -5.41 19.55 -10.80
C ALA A 65 -4.52 19.71 -9.54
N SER A 66 -3.46 20.52 -9.60
CA SER A 66 -2.63 20.80 -8.42
C SER A 66 -3.40 21.54 -7.32
N MET A 67 -4.26 22.50 -7.67
CA MET A 67 -5.10 23.17 -6.66
C MET A 67 -6.12 22.22 -6.02
N LEU A 68 -6.74 21.32 -6.80
CA LEU A 68 -7.63 20.28 -6.27
C LEU A 68 -6.92 19.26 -5.38
N LEU A 69 -5.67 18.91 -5.69
CA LEU A 69 -4.86 18.03 -4.84
C LEU A 69 -4.51 18.69 -3.50
N VAL A 70 -4.09 19.96 -3.49
CA VAL A 70 -3.79 20.67 -2.25
C VAL A 70 -5.05 20.89 -1.40
N ALA A 71 -6.17 21.27 -2.01
CA ALA A 71 -7.45 21.44 -1.32
C ALA A 71 -8.01 20.11 -0.80
N GLY A 72 -7.93 19.04 -1.59
CA GLY A 72 -8.40 17.71 -1.23
C GLY A 72 -7.58 17.07 -0.10
N ILE A 73 -6.26 17.22 -0.12
CA ILE A 73 -5.38 16.70 0.94
C ILE A 73 -5.56 17.49 2.24
N GLY A 74 -5.70 18.82 2.15
CA GLY A 74 -6.01 19.66 3.31
C GLY A 74 -7.36 19.32 3.94
N TRP A 75 -8.38 19.09 3.12
CA TRP A 75 -9.71 18.70 3.58
C TRP A 75 -9.74 17.30 4.22
N HIS A 76 -8.97 16.34 3.68
CA HIS A 76 -8.82 15.01 4.25
C HIS A 76 -8.03 15.02 5.58
N ARG A 77 -7.15 16.00 5.78
CA ARG A 77 -6.43 16.23 7.06
C ARG A 77 -7.30 16.90 8.11
N LEU A 78 -8.20 17.82 7.74
CA LEU A 78 -9.18 18.40 8.67
C LEU A 78 -10.26 17.39 9.09
N GLN A 79 -10.58 16.40 8.24
CA GLN A 79 -11.47 15.29 8.57
C GLN A 79 -10.76 14.10 9.23
N ALA A 80 -9.45 14.15 9.45
CA ALA A 80 -8.77 13.19 10.30
C ALA A 80 -8.89 13.66 11.75
N PRO A 81 -9.74 13.05 12.59
CA PRO A 81 -9.67 13.31 14.02
C PRO A 81 -8.31 12.81 14.49
N THR A 82 -7.47 13.76 14.89
CA THR A 82 -6.30 13.50 15.70
C THR A 82 -6.81 13.03 17.05
N ASP A 83 -6.83 11.72 17.26
CA ASP A 83 -6.93 11.17 18.62
C ASP A 83 -5.75 10.22 18.83
N THR A 84 -4.62 10.84 19.16
CA THR A 84 -3.57 10.22 19.96
C THR A 84 -4.17 9.87 21.32
N GLN A 85 -4.84 8.73 21.42
CA GLN A 85 -5.13 8.11 22.70
C GLN A 85 -4.25 6.90 22.88
N ILE A 86 -3.33 7.05 23.84
CA ILE A 86 -2.60 5.98 24.49
C ILE A 86 -3.64 5.06 25.13
N VAL A 87 -4.07 4.03 24.39
CA VAL A 87 -5.01 3.04 24.90
C VAL A 87 -4.27 2.15 25.90
N ARG A 88 -4.73 2.25 27.14
CA ARG A 88 -4.49 1.31 28.25
C ARG A 88 -4.53 -0.13 27.72
N ALA A 89 -3.43 -0.85 27.95
CA ALA A 89 -3.23 -2.25 27.57
C ALA A 89 -4.13 -3.19 28.39
N ASP A 90 -5.45 -3.11 28.19
CA ASP A 90 -6.35 -4.20 28.55
C ASP A 90 -6.19 -5.29 27.50
N ARG A 91 -5.31 -6.25 27.83
CA ARG A 91 -5.21 -7.59 27.26
C ARG A 91 -5.55 -7.67 25.77
N ALA A 92 -4.67 -7.11 24.95
CA ALA A 92 -4.69 -7.37 23.51
C ALA A 92 -4.71 -8.90 23.30
N PRO A 93 -5.66 -9.44 22.51
CA PRO A 93 -5.62 -10.85 22.15
C PRO A 93 -4.25 -11.10 21.50
N ALA A 94 -3.49 -12.04 22.04
CA ALA A 94 -2.15 -12.33 21.56
C ALA A 94 -2.16 -12.44 20.03
N SER A 95 -1.44 -11.55 19.35
CA SER A 95 -1.36 -11.50 17.89
C SER A 95 -0.88 -12.87 17.40
N TRP A 96 -1.79 -13.65 16.83
CA TRP A 96 -1.47 -15.00 16.35
C TRP A 96 -0.47 -14.89 15.19
N LYS A 97 0.62 -15.65 15.26
CA LYS A 97 1.70 -15.65 14.27
C LYS A 97 1.87 -17.05 13.69
N PRO A 98 1.66 -17.26 12.38
CA PRO A 98 1.85 -18.57 11.75
C PRO A 98 3.33 -18.97 11.73
N ALA A 99 3.58 -20.29 11.74
CA ALA A 99 4.93 -20.85 11.65
C ALA A 99 5.51 -20.72 10.22
N ASP A 100 4.65 -20.83 9.20
CA ASP A 100 5.03 -20.61 7.80
C ASP A 100 5.26 -19.11 7.54
N PRO A 101 6.49 -18.68 7.17
CA PRO A 101 6.79 -17.28 6.87
C PRO A 101 6.01 -16.72 5.68
N ARG A 102 5.51 -17.57 4.78
CA ARG A 102 4.70 -17.14 3.63
C ARG A 102 3.33 -16.61 4.03
N LEU A 103 2.81 -17.08 5.17
CA LEU A 103 1.52 -16.65 5.72
C LEU A 103 1.66 -15.49 6.72
N ALA A 104 2.88 -15.17 7.14
CA ALA A 104 3.13 -14.16 8.17
C ALA A 104 2.66 -12.75 7.78
N GLY A 105 2.85 -12.35 6.52
CA GLY A 105 2.39 -11.03 6.03
C GLY A 105 0.87 -10.89 6.09
N ALA A 106 0.15 -11.88 5.54
CA ALA A 106 -1.30 -11.89 5.54
C ALA A 106 -1.89 -11.95 6.97
N ALA A 107 -1.23 -12.66 7.89
CA ALA A 107 -1.65 -12.69 9.30
C ALA A 107 -1.55 -11.29 9.96
N ILE A 108 -0.49 -10.54 9.67
CA ILE A 108 -0.29 -9.18 10.19
C ILE A 108 -1.32 -8.22 9.59
N GLU A 109 -1.54 -8.27 8.28
CA GLU A 109 -2.50 -7.39 7.59
C GLU A 109 -3.93 -7.64 8.05
N LEU A 110 -4.35 -8.91 8.20
CA LEU A 110 -5.70 -9.23 8.68
C LEU A 110 -5.93 -8.80 10.12
N ASP A 111 -4.92 -8.89 10.99
CA ASP A 111 -5.05 -8.43 12.37
C ASP A 111 -5.12 -6.89 12.45
N ALA A 112 -4.32 -6.19 11.63
CA ALA A 112 -4.42 -4.73 11.49
C ALA A 112 -5.80 -4.30 10.97
N ALA A 113 -6.30 -4.93 9.90
CA ALA A 113 -7.62 -4.66 9.35
C ALA A 113 -8.73 -4.90 10.39
N ARG A 114 -8.62 -5.96 11.20
CA ARG A 114 -9.57 -6.23 12.28
C ARG A 114 -9.57 -5.12 13.33
N MET A 115 -8.39 -4.65 13.77
CA MET A 115 -8.29 -3.55 14.73
C MET A 115 -8.89 -2.25 14.19
N GLU A 116 -8.63 -1.93 12.92
CA GLU A 116 -9.21 -0.75 12.26
C GLU A 116 -10.74 -0.85 12.12
N LEU A 117 -11.27 -2.03 11.74
CA LEU A 117 -12.71 -2.25 11.65
C LEU A 117 -13.38 -2.14 13.01
N GLN A 118 -12.77 -2.66 14.07
CA GLN A 118 -13.27 -2.50 15.43
C GLN A 118 -13.31 -1.02 15.85
N LEU A 119 -12.29 -0.24 15.49
CA LEU A 119 -12.29 1.20 15.73
C LEU A 119 -13.38 1.92 14.92
N ALA A 120 -13.52 1.59 13.64
CA ALA A 120 -14.55 2.15 12.77
C ALA A 120 -15.96 1.83 13.27
N ILE A 121 -16.20 0.62 13.80
CA ILE A 121 -17.47 0.23 14.40
C ILE A 121 -17.76 1.04 15.66
N ARG A 122 -16.75 1.37 16.49
CA ARG A 122 -16.96 2.26 17.64
C ARG A 122 -17.42 3.66 17.21
N GLN A 123 -16.92 4.15 16.07
CA GLN A 123 -17.32 5.44 15.52
C GLN A 123 -18.70 5.39 14.83
N ALA A 124 -19.05 4.27 14.20
CA ALA A 124 -20.30 4.06 13.48
C ALA A 124 -20.97 2.73 13.87
N PRO A 125 -21.54 2.62 15.08
CA PRO A 125 -22.03 1.35 15.63
C PRO A 125 -23.22 0.77 14.88
N HIS A 126 -23.98 1.61 14.17
CA HIS A 126 -25.17 1.22 13.42
C HIS A 126 -24.88 0.89 11.95
N SER A 127 -23.61 0.73 11.55
CA SER A 127 -23.26 0.39 10.17
C SER A 127 -23.28 -1.14 9.95
N PRO A 128 -24.30 -1.69 9.25
CA PRO A 128 -24.35 -3.13 8.95
C PRO A 128 -23.30 -3.54 7.92
N ALA A 129 -22.71 -2.59 7.19
CA ALA A 129 -21.64 -2.88 6.24
C ALA A 129 -20.32 -3.19 6.95
N LEU A 130 -19.97 -2.43 8.00
CA LEU A 130 -18.77 -2.65 8.80
C LEU A 130 -18.83 -3.97 9.56
N GLN A 131 -19.99 -4.32 10.10
CA GLN A 131 -20.21 -5.60 10.77
C GLN A 131 -19.99 -6.78 9.82
N ARG A 132 -20.62 -6.76 8.63
CA ARG A 132 -20.40 -7.79 7.59
C ARG A 132 -18.96 -7.87 7.09
N LEU A 133 -18.22 -6.76 7.14
CA LEU A 133 -16.81 -6.74 6.74
C LEU A 133 -15.92 -7.33 7.84
N LEU A 134 -16.23 -7.04 9.11
CA LEU A 134 -15.59 -7.67 10.26
C LEU A 134 -15.78 -9.18 10.24
N ASP A 135 -17.02 -9.66 10.07
CA ASP A 135 -17.33 -11.10 10.01
C ASP A 135 -16.54 -11.81 8.91
N ARG A 136 -16.42 -11.18 7.72
CA ARG A 136 -15.62 -11.70 6.61
C ARG A 136 -14.13 -11.75 6.94
N THR A 137 -13.61 -10.73 7.62
CA THR A 137 -12.20 -10.67 8.02
C THR A 137 -11.89 -11.77 9.04
N GLU A 138 -12.81 -12.04 9.98
CA GLU A 138 -12.68 -13.14 10.95
C GLU A 138 -12.72 -14.52 10.28
N LEU A 139 -13.59 -14.69 9.27
CA LEU A 139 -13.64 -15.91 8.47
C LEU A 139 -12.33 -16.13 7.68
N GLN A 140 -11.77 -15.08 7.07
CA GLN A 140 -10.46 -15.13 6.42
C GLN A 140 -9.34 -15.48 7.39
N GLN A 141 -9.35 -14.91 8.60
CA GLN A 141 -8.36 -15.23 9.63
C GLN A 141 -8.45 -16.71 10.04
N THR A 142 -9.66 -17.26 10.12
CA THR A 142 -9.88 -18.68 10.42
C THR A 142 -9.38 -19.59 9.29
N GLN A 143 -9.62 -19.22 8.03
CA GLN A 143 -9.07 -19.94 6.88
C GLN A 143 -7.54 -19.90 6.85
N LEU A 144 -6.94 -18.74 7.17
CA LEU A 144 -5.49 -18.60 7.22
C LEU A 144 -4.87 -19.50 8.29
N ARG A 145 -5.55 -19.66 9.44
CA ARG A 145 -5.15 -20.60 10.50
C ARG A 145 -5.19 -22.05 10.01
N GLN A 146 -6.26 -22.45 9.34
CA GLN A 146 -6.36 -23.80 8.78
C GLN A 146 -5.27 -24.09 7.74
N LEU A 147 -4.92 -23.11 6.91
CA LEU A 147 -3.81 -23.24 5.96
C LEU A 147 -2.46 -23.34 6.68
N ALA A 148 -2.26 -22.57 7.74
CA ALA A 148 -1.05 -22.64 8.55
C ALA A 148 -0.91 -24.00 9.25
N ASP A 149 -2.01 -24.57 9.74
CA ASP A 149 -2.03 -25.90 10.39
C ASP A 149 -1.72 -27.03 9.38
N GLN A 150 -2.03 -26.84 8.09
CA GLN A 150 -1.70 -27.79 7.02
C GLN A 150 -0.26 -27.66 6.49
N ALA A 151 0.37 -26.50 6.69
CA ALA A 151 1.70 -26.18 6.19
C ALA A 151 2.83 -26.41 7.21
N GLY A 152 2.48 -26.68 8.49
CA GLY A 152 3.39 -27.01 9.58
C GLY A 152 3.59 -28.50 9.76
#